data_AF-Q2NHS8-F1
#
_entry.id   AF-Q2NHS8-F1
#
_cell.length_a   1.000
_cell.length_b   1.000
_cell.length_c   1.000
_cell.angle_alpha   90.00
_cell.angle_beta   90.00
_cell.angle_gamma   90.00
#
_symmetry.space_group_name_H-M   'P 1'
#
loop_
_entity.id
_entity.type
_entity.pdbx_description
1 polymer ?
#
loop_
_entity_poly.entity_id
_entity_poly.type
_entity_poly.pdbx_seq_one_letter_code
_entity_poly.pdbx_strand_id
1 'polypeptide(L)'
;MKETYEYILSDVDNKSYNIKCKAEYNTENDYDTTYYFFDGDTWHKDFIDLNKISPENKEDKDKFEDFITRMHDYMVHGNLWKELKAMNDHDEISKEQYKLNIIANKL
;
A
#
# COMPACT_ATOMS: atom_id res chain seq x y z
N MET A 1 -20.32 11.03 4.55
CA MET A 1 -20.51 9.66 3.99
C MET A 1 -19.19 8.92 4.08
N LYS A 2 -19.16 7.61 4.39
CA LYS A 2 -17.89 6.84 4.37
C LYS A 2 -17.70 6.22 3.00
N GLU A 3 -16.52 6.42 2.44
CA GLU A 3 -16.11 5.81 1.18
C GLU A 3 -14.85 4.96 1.41
N THR A 4 -14.70 3.92 0.60
CA THR A 4 -13.60 2.95 0.70
C THR A 4 -12.89 2.88 -0.65
N TYR A 5 -11.58 3.10 -0.65
CA TYR A 5 -10.75 2.97 -1.85
C TYR A 5 -9.66 1.93 -1.65
N GLU A 6 -9.47 1.06 -2.65
CA GLU A 6 -8.41 0.05 -2.65
C GLU A 6 -7.25 0.48 -3.55
N TYR A 7 -6.05 0.01 -3.19
CA TYR A 7 -4.82 0.33 -3.91
C TYR A 7 -3.92 -0.89 -3.96
N ILE A 8 -3.13 -0.98 -5.02
CA ILE A 8 -2.07 -1.97 -5.16
C ILE A 8 -0.75 -1.22 -5.19
N LEU A 9 0.10 -1.45 -4.19
CA LEU A 9 1.46 -0.94 -4.13
C LEU A 9 2.39 -2.05 -4.57
N SER A 10 3.20 -1.82 -5.59
CA SER A 10 4.08 -2.82 -6.19
C SER A 10 5.51 -2.31 -6.29
N ASP A 11 6.47 -3.22 -6.21
CA ASP A 11 7.87 -2.88 -6.43
C ASP A 11 8.13 -2.60 -7.92
N VAL A 12 8.92 -1.56 -8.21
CA VAL A 12 9.30 -1.19 -9.58
C VAL A 12 10.18 -2.27 -10.23
N ASP A 13 11.11 -2.85 -9.46
CA ASP A 13 12.07 -3.83 -9.96
C ASP A 13 11.43 -5.24 -10.03
N ASN A 14 10.44 -5.52 -9.19
CA ASN A 14 9.70 -6.78 -9.21
C ASN A 14 8.20 -6.65 -8.91
N LYS A 15 7.39 -6.56 -9.97
CA LYS A 15 5.92 -6.43 -9.86
C LYS A 15 5.22 -7.59 -9.14
N SER A 16 5.85 -8.76 -8.98
CA SER A 16 5.28 -9.84 -8.18
C SER A 16 5.24 -9.51 -6.69
N TYR A 17 6.09 -8.58 -6.24
CA TYR A 17 6.02 -8.02 -4.90
C TYR A 17 5.00 -6.88 -4.92
N ASN A 18 3.82 -7.18 -4.41
CA ASN A 18 2.76 -6.20 -4.28
C ASN A 18 1.96 -6.38 -3.00
N ILE A 19 1.48 -5.27 -2.47
CA ILE A 19 0.65 -5.16 -1.29
C ILE A 19 -0.67 -4.53 -1.68
N LYS A 20 -1.76 -5.19 -1.32
CA LYS A 20 -3.09 -4.58 -1.36
C LYS A 20 -3.33 -3.82 -0.07
N CYS A 21 -3.66 -2.55 -0.18
CA CYS A 21 -4.12 -1.74 0.94
C CYS A 21 -5.44 -1.07 0.59
N LYS A 22 -6.16 -0.59 1.59
CA LYS A 22 -7.35 0.24 1.37
C LYS A 22 -7.47 1.31 2.45
N ALA A 23 -8.11 2.40 2.09
CA ALA A 23 -8.43 3.50 2.99
C ALA A 23 -9.95 3.69 3.05
N GLU A 24 -10.48 3.72 4.27
CA GLU A 24 -11.84 4.16 4.54
C GLU A 24 -11.78 5.58 5.11
N TYR A 25 -12.33 6.56 4.41
CA TYR A 25 -12.37 7.94 4.88
C TYR A 25 -13.80 8.46 4.89
N ASN A 26 -14.08 9.33 5.86
CA ASN A 26 -15.33 10.06 5.91
C ASN A 26 -15.20 11.34 5.07
N THR A 27 -15.98 11.46 4.00
CA THR A 27 -15.95 12.60 3.08
C THR A 27 -16.34 13.94 3.72
N GLU A 28 -16.95 13.91 4.91
CA GLU A 28 -17.35 15.08 5.67
C GLU A 28 -16.40 15.38 6.83
N ASN A 29 -15.52 14.43 7.19
CA ASN A 29 -14.57 14.57 8.29
C ASN A 29 -13.31 13.73 8.06
N ASP A 30 -12.29 14.37 7.50
CA ASP A 30 -11.02 13.73 7.15
C ASP A 30 -10.24 13.15 8.34
N TYR A 31 -10.58 13.51 9.58
CA TYR A 31 -9.99 12.92 10.79
C TYR A 31 -10.46 11.49 11.07
N ASP A 32 -11.58 11.06 10.47
CA ASP A 32 -12.08 9.68 10.55
C ASP A 32 -11.64 8.90 9.31
N THR A 33 -10.33 8.63 9.25
CA THR A 33 -9.70 7.79 8.22
C THR A 33 -9.09 6.55 8.86
N THR A 34 -9.44 5.37 8.36
CA THR A 34 -8.86 4.09 8.77
C THR A 34 -8.16 3.44 7.58
N TYR A 35 -6.93 2.96 7.81
CA TYR A 35 -6.14 2.28 6.79
C TYR A 35 -6.11 0.78 7.07
N TYR A 36 -6.08 -0.01 6.00
CA TYR A 36 -6.02 -1.45 6.09
C TYR A 36 -5.01 -2.04 5.11
N PHE A 37 -4.40 -3.16 5.51
CA PHE A 37 -3.50 -3.95 4.69
C PHE A 37 -3.99 -5.40 4.61
N PHE A 38 -3.85 -6.02 3.44
CA PHE A 38 -4.24 -7.40 3.22
C PHE A 38 -3.05 -8.33 3.45
N ASP A 39 -3.19 -9.32 4.33
CA ASP A 39 -2.12 -10.28 4.67
C ASP A 39 -2.13 -11.55 3.78
N GLY A 40 -2.92 -11.56 2.71
CA GLY A 40 -3.14 -12.73 1.85
C GLY A 40 -4.44 -13.49 2.14
N ASP A 41 -5.03 -13.31 3.32
CA ASP A 41 -6.26 -13.97 3.75
C ASP A 41 -7.30 -12.98 4.28
N THR A 42 -6.86 -12.01 5.08
CA THR A 42 -7.71 -11.09 5.83
C THR A 42 -7.21 -9.65 5.77
N TRP A 43 -8.15 -8.71 5.91
CA TRP A 43 -7.85 -7.28 6.01
C TRP A 43 -7.60 -6.91 7.46
N HIS A 44 -6.44 -6.31 7.73
CA HIS A 44 -6.06 -5.84 9.07
C HIS A 44 -5.98 -4.33 9.10
N LYS A 45 -6.35 -3.74 10.23
CA LYS A 45 -6.20 -2.30 10.47
C LYS A 45 -4.74 -1.97 10.73
N ASP A 46 -4.33 -0.80 10.24
CA ASP A 46 -2.98 -0.28 10.34
C ASP A 46 -1.92 -1.17 9.68
N PHE A 47 -0.67 -0.70 9.68
CA PHE A 47 0.43 -1.46 9.11
C PHE A 47 0.74 -2.70 9.97
N ILE A 48 0.85 -3.86 9.32
CA ILE A 48 1.03 -5.15 9.97
C ILE A 48 2.31 -5.85 9.50
N ASP A 49 2.64 -6.94 10.17
CA ASP A 49 3.61 -7.89 9.66
C ASP A 49 3.06 -8.61 8.41
N LEU A 50 3.74 -8.41 7.28
CA LEU A 50 3.39 -8.96 5.97
C LEU A 50 4.19 -10.23 5.63
N ASN A 51 4.78 -10.89 6.64
CA ASN A 51 5.51 -12.15 6.48
C ASN A 51 4.68 -13.26 5.83
N LYS A 52 3.35 -13.28 5.97
CA LYS A 52 2.47 -14.30 5.36
C LYS A 52 2.51 -14.32 3.83
N ILE A 53 2.77 -13.18 3.21
CA ILE A 53 2.86 -13.04 1.74
C ILE A 53 4.32 -12.94 1.28
N SER A 54 5.27 -13.11 2.20
CA SER A 54 6.69 -13.11 1.85
C SER A 54 7.07 -14.37 1.06
N PRO A 55 8.02 -14.28 0.13
CA PRO A 55 8.56 -15.44 -0.56
C PRO A 55 9.20 -16.46 0.40
N GLU A 56 9.13 -17.75 0.04
CA GLU A 56 9.69 -18.83 0.89
C GLU A 56 11.23 -18.88 0.86
N ASN A 57 11.82 -18.53 -0.28
CA ASN A 57 13.28 -18.58 -0.43
C ASN A 57 13.93 -17.33 0.18
N LYS A 58 15.12 -17.53 0.77
CA LYS A 58 15.79 -16.49 1.55
C LYS A 58 16.13 -15.24 0.73
N GLU A 59 16.65 -15.41 -0.49
CA GLU A 59 17.09 -14.27 -1.30
C GLU A 59 15.91 -13.35 -1.68
N ASP A 60 14.79 -13.95 -2.09
CA ASP A 60 13.59 -13.19 -2.43
C ASP A 60 12.90 -12.62 -1.19
N LYS A 61 13.00 -13.30 -0.05
CA LYS A 61 12.54 -12.77 1.23
C LYS A 61 13.30 -11.50 1.61
N ASP A 62 14.63 -11.51 1.53
CA ASP A 62 15.46 -10.33 1.83
C ASP A 62 15.09 -9.14 0.92
N LYS A 63 14.84 -9.40 -0.39
CA LYS A 63 14.37 -8.37 -1.34
C LYS A 63 12.96 -7.88 -1.03
N PHE A 64 12.07 -8.78 -0.61
CA PHE A 64 10.71 -8.44 -0.21
C PHE A 64 10.71 -7.55 1.06
N GLU A 65 11.50 -7.90 2.07
CA GLU A 65 11.65 -7.09 3.29
C GLU A 65 12.18 -5.67 2.99
N ASP A 66 13.11 -5.54 2.04
CA ASP A 66 13.62 -4.26 1.56
C ASP A 66 12.52 -3.44 0.85
N PHE A 67 11.69 -4.09 0.01
CA PHE A 67 10.48 -3.46 -0.57
C PHE A 67 9.50 -2.97 0.50
N ILE A 68 9.18 -3.81 1.50
CA ILE A 68 8.29 -3.44 2.61
C ILE A 68 8.85 -2.26 3.40
N THR A 69 10.17 -2.23 3.62
CA THR A 69 10.85 -1.13 4.31
C THR A 69 10.71 0.18 3.55
N ARG A 70 10.91 0.20 2.22
CA ARG A 70 10.70 1.40 1.40
C ARG A 70 9.25 1.86 1.38
N MET A 71 8.30 0.92 1.29
CA MET A 71 6.87 1.22 1.38
C MET A 71 6.51 1.86 2.72
N HIS A 72 7.03 1.32 3.83
CA HIS A 72 6.82 1.86 5.16
C HIS A 72 7.47 3.25 5.33
N ASP A 73 8.68 3.45 4.79
CA ASP A 73 9.34 4.77 4.79
C ASP A 73 8.50 5.80 4.03
N TYR A 74 7.94 5.44 2.86
CA TYR A 74 7.05 6.32 2.12
C TYR A 74 5.76 6.64 2.88
N MET A 75 5.23 5.65 3.60
CA MET A 75 4.05 5.81 4.45
C MET A 75 4.27 6.80 5.59
N VAL A 76 5.40 6.70 6.29
CA VAL A 76 5.68 7.50 7.49
C VAL A 76 6.28 8.86 7.13
N HIS A 77 7.16 8.92 6.14
CA HIS A 77 7.98 10.10 5.85
C HIS A 77 7.62 10.79 4.52
N GLY A 78 6.98 10.09 3.58
CA GLY A 78 6.68 10.63 2.25
C GLY A 78 5.22 10.93 1.95
N ASN A 79 4.33 10.87 2.95
CA ASN A 79 2.91 11.19 2.84
C ASN A 79 2.11 10.30 1.85
N LEU A 80 2.46 9.01 1.73
CA LEU A 80 1.74 8.04 0.88
C LEU A 80 0.21 8.22 0.91
N TRP A 81 -0.39 8.26 2.10
CA TRP A 81 -1.86 8.32 2.25
C TRP A 81 -2.49 9.57 1.64
N LYS A 82 -1.78 10.71 1.69
CA LYS A 82 -2.26 11.95 1.09
C LYS A 82 -2.29 11.84 -0.43
N GLU A 83 -1.29 11.17 -1.01
CA GLU A 83 -1.22 10.94 -2.45
C GLU A 83 -2.27 9.95 -2.91
N LEU A 84 -2.41 8.82 -2.20
CA LEU A 84 -3.44 7.82 -2.48
C LEU A 84 -4.85 8.43 -2.53
N LYS A 85 -5.17 9.29 -1.56
CA LYS A 85 -6.47 9.99 -1.51
C LYS A 85 -6.71 10.90 -2.74
N ALA A 86 -5.64 11.48 -3.29
CA ALA A 86 -5.73 12.40 -4.43
C ALA A 86 -5.82 11.68 -5.79
N MET A 87 -5.55 10.38 -5.84
CA MET A 87 -5.68 9.57 -7.05
C MET A 87 -7.14 9.43 -7.45
N ASN A 88 -7.41 9.31 -8.76
CA ASN A 88 -8.69 8.86 -9.31
C ASN A 88 -8.68 7.35 -9.53
N ASP A 89 -9.83 6.81 -9.92
CA ASP A 89 -9.92 5.39 -10.27
C ASP A 89 -9.00 5.07 -11.48
N HIS A 90 -8.29 3.95 -11.39
CA HIS A 90 -7.29 3.48 -12.36
C HIS A 90 -6.07 4.41 -12.57
N ASP A 91 -5.89 5.45 -11.75
CA ASP A 91 -4.66 6.23 -11.79
C ASP A 91 -3.46 5.36 -11.38
N GLU A 92 -2.33 5.60 -12.03
CA GLU A 92 -1.05 4.97 -11.72
C GLU A 92 -0.02 6.05 -11.39
N ILE A 93 0.69 5.89 -10.27
CA ILE A 93 1.82 6.75 -9.89
C ILE A 93 3.08 5.92 -9.67
N SER A 94 4.21 6.38 -10.19
CA SER A 94 5.54 5.85 -9.87
C SER A 94 6.26 6.80 -8.91
N LYS A 95 6.94 6.21 -7.91
CA LYS A 95 7.78 6.90 -6.94
C LYS A 95 9.17 6.29 -6.95
N GLU A 96 10.00 6.76 -7.87
CA GLU A 96 11.38 6.30 -8.07
C GLU A 96 12.22 6.30 -6.79
N GLN A 97 12.09 7.34 -5.94
CA GLN A 97 12.81 7.41 -4.66
C GLN A 97 12.55 6.20 -3.75
N TYR A 98 11.34 5.65 -3.82
CA TYR A 98 10.90 4.51 -3.01
C TYR A 98 10.83 3.21 -3.82
N LYS A 99 11.10 3.28 -5.14
CA LYS A 99 10.91 2.18 -6.09
C LYS A 99 9.51 1.55 -6.01
N LEU A 100 8.48 2.38 -5.88
CA LEU A 100 7.08 1.93 -5.77
C LEU A 100 6.28 2.39 -6.99
N ASN A 101 5.51 1.47 -7.56
CA ASN A 101 4.41 1.77 -8.47
C ASN A 101 3.09 1.51 -7.75
N ILE A 102 2.17 2.45 -7.86
CA ILE A 102 0.89 2.40 -7.14
C ILE A 102 -0.25 2.57 -8.12
N ILE A 103 -1.23 1.66 -8.04
CA ILE A 103 -2.42 1.67 -8.86
C ILE A 103 -3.64 1.82 -7.95
N ALA A 104 -4.49 2.80 -8.23
CA ALA A 104 -5.76 2.98 -7.54
C ALA A 104 -6.87 2.13 -8.20
N ASN A 105 -7.64 1.45 -7.36
CA ASN A 105 -8.88 0.77 -7.74
C ASN A 105 -9.98 1.29 -6.81
N LYS A 106 -10.65 2.35 -7.23
CA LYS A 106 -11.78 2.90 -6.46
C LYS A 106 -13.02 2.08 -6.77
N LEU A 107 -13.60 1.46 -5.74
CA LEU A 107 -14.85 0.71 -5.84
C LEU A 107 -16.06 1.64 -5.95
#